data_AF-A0A8B7Q5L3-F1
#
_entry.id   AF-A0A8B7Q5L3-F1
#
_cell.length_a   1.000
_cell.length_b   1.000
_cell.length_c   1.000
_cell.angle_alpha   90.00
_cell.angle_beta   90.00
_cell.angle_gamma   90.00
#
_symmetry.space_group_name_H-M   'P 1'
#
loop_
_entity.id
_entity.type
_entity.pdbx_description
1 polymer ?
#
loop_
_entity_poly.entity_id
_entity_poly.type
_entity_poly.pdbx_seq_one_letter_code
_entity_poly.pdbx_strand_id
1 'polypeptide(L)'
;MSGEDVGPPPDHLWVHQEGIYRDEYQRTWVAVLEEDTNFLRARVQQVQVPLGDAARPSHLLTSQLPLMWQLYPEERYMDNNSRLWQIQHHLMVRGVQELLLKLLPDD
;
A
#
# COMPACT_ATOMS: atom_id res chain seq x y z
N MET A 1 13.63 -2.40 -21.95
CA MET A 1 14.02 -1.38 -20.96
C MET A 1 13.79 -2.01 -19.62
N SER A 2 14.83 -2.63 -19.07
CA SER A 2 14.80 -3.24 -17.75
C SER A 2 14.57 -2.11 -16.75
N GLY A 3 13.43 -2.15 -16.03
CA GLY A 3 13.13 -1.16 -15.02
C GLY A 3 14.30 -1.04 -14.05
N GLU A 4 14.61 0.18 -13.65
CA GLU A 4 15.51 0.44 -12.52
C GLU A 4 15.19 -0.52 -11.38
N ASP A 5 16.22 -1.19 -10.86
CA ASP A 5 16.07 -2.07 -9.71
C ASP A 5 15.58 -1.24 -8.52
N VAL A 6 14.30 -1.39 -8.19
CA VAL A 6 13.58 -0.60 -7.20
C VAL A 6 13.84 -1.11 -5.77
N GLY A 7 14.65 -2.16 -5.64
CA GLY A 7 14.85 -2.88 -4.39
C GLY A 7 13.61 -3.67 -3.99
N PRO A 8 13.64 -4.33 -2.82
CA PRO A 8 12.49 -5.10 -2.35
C PRO A 8 11.30 -4.19 -2.02
N PRO A 9 10.07 -4.70 -2.16
CA PRO A 9 8.89 -4.02 -1.64
C PRO A 9 8.96 -3.98 -0.10
N PRO A 10 8.30 -3.01 0.56
CA PRO A 10 8.31 -2.90 2.01
C PRO A 10 7.70 -4.14 2.67
N ASP A 11 8.30 -4.64 3.73
CA ASP A 11 7.77 -5.80 4.47
C ASP A 11 6.44 -5.47 5.14
N HIS A 12 6.26 -4.23 5.60
CA HIS A 12 5.04 -3.78 6.24
C HIS A 12 4.68 -2.35 5.84
N LEU A 13 3.39 -2.06 5.79
CA LEU A 13 2.87 -0.69 5.64
C LEU A 13 1.84 -0.45 6.74
N TRP A 14 2.11 0.47 7.65
CA TRP A 14 1.18 0.88 8.70
C TRP A 14 0.56 2.23 8.40
N VAL A 15 -0.76 2.31 8.48
CA VAL A 15 -1.48 3.56 8.33
C VAL A 15 -1.04 4.55 9.41
N HIS A 16 -0.76 5.78 8.99
CA HIS A 16 -0.50 6.90 9.88
C HIS A 16 -1.66 7.89 9.82
N GLN A 17 -2.16 8.18 8.62
CA GLN A 17 -3.36 8.97 8.33
C GLN A 17 -4.10 8.31 7.16
N GLU A 18 -5.33 8.72 6.89
CA GLU A 18 -6.08 8.18 5.75
C GLU A 18 -5.28 8.35 4.45
N GLY A 19 -5.02 7.23 3.77
CA GLY A 19 -4.20 7.20 2.56
C GLY A 19 -2.69 7.43 2.78
N ILE A 20 -2.20 7.59 4.00
CA ILE A 20 -0.76 7.76 4.31
C ILE A 20 -0.28 6.61 5.17
N TYR A 21 0.74 5.92 4.70
CA TYR A 21 1.37 4.76 5.31
C TYR A 21 2.83 5.02 5.63
N ARG A 22 3.37 4.22 6.55
CA ARG A 22 4.78 4.15 6.86
C ARG A 22 5.27 2.72 6.73
N ASP A 23 6.48 2.55 6.23
CA ASP A 23 7.14 1.25 6.21
C ASP A 23 8.09 1.04 7.40
N GLU A 24 8.73 -0.13 7.43
CA GLU A 24 9.70 -0.55 8.45
C GLU A 24 10.93 0.37 8.56
N TYR A 25 11.19 1.17 7.52
CA TYR A 25 12.27 2.15 7.45
C TYR A 25 11.80 3.59 7.71
N GLN A 26 10.56 3.77 8.20
CA GLN A 26 9.92 5.06 8.43
C GLN A 26 9.74 5.92 7.17
N ARG A 27 9.87 5.33 5.97
CA ARG A 27 9.55 6.03 4.72
C ARG A 27 8.05 6.16 4.61
N THR A 28 7.62 7.27 4.05
CA THR A 28 6.20 7.57 3.85
C THR A 28 5.74 7.13 2.49
N TRP A 29 4.52 6.59 2.47
CA TRP A 29 3.86 5.99 1.32
C TRP A 29 2.44 6.53 1.23
N VAL A 30 2.05 7.03 0.05
CA VAL A 30 0.71 7.54 -0.20
C VAL A 30 -0.07 6.50 -0.99
N ALA A 31 -1.15 5.99 -0.42
CA ALA A 31 -2.06 5.03 -1.04
C ALA A 31 -3.32 5.74 -1.54
N VAL A 32 -3.67 5.49 -2.79
CA VAL A 32 -4.90 5.97 -3.42
C VAL A 32 -5.66 4.76 -3.96
N LEU A 33 -6.96 4.69 -3.66
CA LEU A 33 -7.83 3.66 -4.23
C LEU A 33 -8.15 3.98 -5.68
N GLU A 34 -8.06 2.95 -6.51
CA GLU A 34 -8.55 2.95 -7.87
C GLU A 34 -9.67 1.89 -7.92
N GLU A 35 -10.92 2.36 -7.85
CA GLU A 35 -12.08 1.49 -8.02
C GLU A 35 -12.28 1.20 -9.51
N ASP A 36 -12.09 -0.05 -9.91
CA ASP A 36 -12.50 -0.58 -11.20
C ASP A 36 -13.82 -1.35 -11.02
N THR A 37 -14.62 -1.46 -12.08
CA THR A 37 -15.98 -2.04 -12.04
C THR A 37 -16.07 -3.46 -11.44
N ASN A 38 -14.96 -4.22 -11.43
CA ASN A 38 -14.92 -5.62 -11.02
C ASN A 38 -13.93 -5.92 -9.89
N PHE A 39 -13.08 -4.98 -9.49
CA PHE A 39 -12.06 -5.22 -8.46
C PHE A 39 -11.53 -3.91 -7.87
N LEU A 40 -11.04 -4.00 -6.64
CA LEU A 40 -10.42 -2.86 -5.95
C LEU A 40 -8.91 -2.87 -6.18
N ARG A 41 -8.34 -1.74 -6.58
CA ARG A 41 -6.90 -1.51 -6.62
C ARG A 41 -6.50 -0.41 -5.64
N ALA A 42 -5.26 -0.50 -5.16
CA ALA A 42 -4.60 0.57 -4.43
C ALA A 42 -3.26 0.85 -5.11
N ARG A 43 -3.08 2.09 -5.59
CA ARG A 43 -1.77 2.58 -6.02
C ARG A 43 -1.08 3.19 -4.80
N VAL A 44 0.10 2.68 -4.46
CA VAL A 44 0.87 3.10 -3.29
C VAL A 44 2.22 3.64 -3.75
N GLN A 45 2.48 4.92 -3.50
CA GLN A 45 3.67 5.63 -3.98
C GLN A 45 4.53 6.11 -2.82
N GLN A 46 5.84 5.89 -2.89
CA GLN A 46 6.78 6.36 -1.90
C GLN A 46 7.01 7.86 -2.10
N VAL A 47 6.34 8.68 -1.30
CA VAL A 47 6.41 10.14 -1.38
C VAL A 47 6.66 10.70 0.01
N GLN A 48 7.73 11.49 0.14
CA GLN A 48 8.04 12.16 1.40
C GLN A 48 6.98 13.24 1.70
N VAL A 49 6.06 12.91 2.60
CA VAL A 49 5.03 13.83 3.09
C VAL A 49 5.27 14.22 4.55
N PRO A 50 4.97 15.46 4.96
CA PRO A 50 4.99 15.82 6.37
C PRO A 50 3.91 15.03 7.10
N LEU A 51 4.29 14.39 8.20
CA LEU A 51 3.38 13.64 9.04
C LEU A 51 2.78 14.59 10.08
N GLY A 52 1.45 14.71 10.07
CA GLY A 52 0.72 15.39 11.13
C GLY A 52 0.49 14.46 12.32
N ASP A 53 -0.57 14.72 13.09
CA ASP A 53 -0.98 13.80 14.14
C ASP A 53 -1.48 12.48 13.55
N ALA A 54 -1.15 11.38 14.21
CA ALA A 54 -1.62 10.07 13.81
C ALA A 54 -3.15 10.00 13.91
N ALA A 55 -3.81 9.54 12.85
CA ALA A 55 -5.25 9.36 12.85
C ALA A 55 -5.66 8.26 13.84
N ARG A 56 -6.76 8.48 14.54
CA ARG A 56 -7.34 7.45 15.42
C ARG A 56 -7.92 6.33 14.55
N PRO A 57 -7.74 5.05 14.91
CA PRO A 57 -8.30 3.93 14.16
C PRO A 57 -9.81 4.11 13.89
N SER A 58 -10.56 4.66 14.84
CA SER A 58 -12.00 4.93 14.70
C SER A 58 -12.36 5.84 13.52
N HIS A 59 -11.48 6.77 13.13
CA HIS A 59 -11.69 7.64 11.97
C HIS A 59 -11.28 6.96 10.65
N LEU A 60 -10.51 5.87 10.72
CA LEU A 60 -10.01 5.13 9.57
C LEU A 60 -10.89 3.93 9.21
N LEU A 61 -11.82 3.53 10.10
CA LEU A 61 -12.74 2.40 9.90
C LEU A 61 -13.68 2.56 8.69
N THR A 62 -13.89 3.78 8.22
CA THR A 62 -14.73 4.05 7.03
C THR A 62 -13.97 3.94 5.71
N SER A 63 -12.63 3.85 5.75
CA SER A 63 -11.81 3.72 4.56
C SER A 63 -11.80 2.27 4.08
N GLN A 64 -11.80 2.05 2.77
CA GLN A 64 -11.63 0.70 2.21
C GLN A 64 -10.16 0.24 2.26
N LEU A 65 -9.22 1.19 2.40
CA LEU A 65 -7.82 0.91 2.62
C LEU A 65 -7.62 0.33 4.03
N PRO A 66 -6.83 -0.75 4.17
CA PRO A 66 -6.60 -1.37 5.47
C PRO A 66 -5.71 -0.53 6.37
N LEU A 67 -5.74 -0.82 7.67
CA LEU A 67 -4.85 -0.18 8.64
C LEU A 67 -3.40 -0.65 8.51
N MET A 68 -3.21 -1.87 7.99
CA MET A 68 -1.88 -2.43 7.80
C MET A 68 -1.87 -3.41 6.63
N TRP A 69 -0.77 -3.42 5.89
CA TRP A 69 -0.38 -4.49 4.97
C TRP A 69 0.92 -5.14 5.44
N GLN A 70 0.96 -6.48 5.38
CA GLN A 70 2.15 -7.28 5.67
C GLN A 70 2.51 -8.12 4.46
N LEU A 71 3.76 -8.06 4.03
CA LEU A 71 4.26 -8.84 2.91
C LEU A 71 4.09 -10.34 3.22
N TYR A 72 3.47 -11.02 2.29
CA TYR A 72 3.07 -12.42 2.34
C TYR A 72 3.73 -13.15 1.16
N PRO A 73 4.01 -14.47 1.28
CA PRO A 73 4.58 -15.24 0.18
C PRO A 73 3.79 -15.09 -1.14
N GLU A 74 4.51 -15.24 -2.25
CA GLU A 74 4.00 -15.12 -3.63
C GLU A 74 3.68 -13.68 -4.06
N GLU A 75 4.49 -12.71 -3.62
CA GLU A 75 4.38 -11.29 -4.01
C GLU A 75 2.99 -10.71 -3.68
N ARG A 76 2.51 -10.99 -2.47
CA ARG A 76 1.22 -10.51 -1.96
C ARG A 76 1.41 -9.74 -0.68
N TYR A 77 0.41 -8.94 -0.34
CA TYR A 77 0.23 -8.41 1.00
C TYR A 77 -1.00 -9.04 1.63
N MET A 78 -0.91 -9.40 2.90
CA MET A 78 -2.04 -9.69 3.75
C MET A 78 -2.39 -8.45 4.56
N ASP A 79 -3.65 -8.07 4.58
CA ASP A 79 -4.10 -6.92 5.36
C ASP A 79 -4.60 -7.31 6.76
N ASN A 80 -4.84 -6.31 7.61
CA ASN A 80 -5.31 -6.52 8.98
C ASN A 80 -6.74 -7.11 9.09
N ASN A 81 -7.46 -7.24 7.97
CA ASN A 81 -8.76 -7.89 7.86
C ASN A 81 -8.64 -9.29 7.24
N SER A 82 -7.42 -9.84 7.16
CA SER A 82 -7.10 -11.14 6.54
C SER A 82 -7.37 -11.21 5.03
N ARG A 83 -7.52 -10.07 4.35
CA ARG A 83 -7.70 -10.03 2.89
C ARG A 83 -6.35 -10.02 2.19
N LEU A 84 -6.26 -10.68 1.05
CA LEU A 84 -5.04 -10.74 0.25
C LEU A 84 -5.04 -9.70 -0.87
N TRP A 85 -3.91 -9.03 -1.02
CA TRP A 85 -3.66 -8.03 -2.05
C TRP A 85 -2.49 -8.50 -2.92
N GLN A 86 -2.72 -8.76 -4.20
CA GLN A 86 -1.66 -9.11 -5.14
C GLN A 86 -0.85 -7.88 -5.53
N ILE A 87 0.47 -7.95 -5.46
CA ILE A 87 1.36 -6.96 -6.07
C ILE A 87 1.29 -7.18 -7.59
N GLN A 88 0.63 -6.28 -8.31
CA GLN A 88 0.57 -6.32 -9.77
C GLN A 88 1.86 -5.81 -10.40
N HIS A 89 2.44 -4.77 -9.82
CA HIS A 89 3.76 -4.27 -10.18
C HIS A 89 4.41 -3.54 -9.02
N HIS A 90 5.75 -3.51 -9.07
CA HIS A 90 6.61 -2.73 -8.19
C HIS A 90 7.73 -2.12 -9.05
N LEU A 91 7.67 -0.81 -9.28
CA LEU A 91 8.55 -0.15 -10.25
C LEU A 91 8.79 1.32 -9.91
N MET A 92 9.75 1.93 -10.61
CA MET A 92 10.08 3.34 -10.46
C MET A 92 9.33 4.16 -11.52
N VAL A 93 8.44 5.05 -11.10
CA VAL A 93 7.74 5.99 -11.99
C VAL A 93 8.26 7.40 -11.73
N ARG A 94 9.00 7.96 -12.69
CA ARG A 94 9.50 9.36 -12.61
C ARG A 94 10.29 9.64 -11.32
N GLY A 95 11.08 8.66 -10.85
CA GLY A 95 11.86 8.76 -9.62
C GLY A 95 11.07 8.50 -8.33
N VAL A 96 9.82 8.06 -8.44
CA VAL A 96 8.98 7.65 -7.31
C VAL A 96 8.76 6.15 -7.36
N GLN A 97 9.07 5.46 -6.27
CA GLN A 97 8.79 4.03 -6.12
C GLN A 97 7.27 3.82 -6.01
N GLU A 98 6.71 2.96 -6.85
CA GLU A 98 5.28 2.69 -6.92
C GLU A 98 5.00 1.20 -6.79
N LEU A 99 4.01 0.88 -5.96
CA LEU A 99 3.36 -0.43 -5.86
C LEU A 99 1.93 -0.30 -6.39
N LEU A 100 1.52 -1.23 -7.23
CA LEU A 100 0.10 -1.40 -7.57
C LEU A 100 -0.41 -2.67 -6.94
N LEU A 101 -1.34 -2.53 -6.00
CA LEU A 101 -1.95 -3.63 -5.28
C LEU A 101 -3.35 -3.88 -5.82
N LYS A 102 -3.71 -5.14 -6.03
CA LYS A 102 -5.06 -5.56 -6.39
C LYS A 102 -5.64 -6.45 -5.31
N LEU A 103 -6.78 -6.08 -4.75
CA LEU A 103 -7.52 -6.91 -3.81
C LEU A 103 -7.98 -8.20 -4.52
N LEU A 104 -7.66 -9.34 -3.92
CA LEU A 104 -8.15 -10.65 -4.33
C LEU A 104 -9.53 -10.91 -3.68
N PRO A 105 -10.44 -11.64 -4.36
CA PRO A 105 -11.65 -12.10 -3.71
C PRO A 105 -11.31 -13.05 -2.57
N ASP A 106 -12.09 -13.00 -1.49
CA ASP A 106 -12.04 -14.03 -0.45
C ASP A 106 -12.45 -15.38 -1.07
N ASP A 107 -11.76 -16.45 -0.67
CA ASP A 107 -12.00 -17.84 -1.12
C ASP A 107 -13.27 -18.44 -0.50
#